data_AF-A0A239XLG9-F1
#
_entry.id   AF-A0A239XLG9-F1
#
_cell.length_a   1.000
_cell.length_b   1.000
_cell.length_c   1.000
_cell.angle_alpha   90.00
_cell.angle_beta   90.00
_cell.angle_gamma   90.00
#
_symmetry.space_group_name_H-M   'P 1'
#
loop_
_entity.id
_entity.type
_entity.pdbx_description
1 polymer ?
#
loop_
_entity_poly.entity_id
_entity_poly.type
_entity_poly.pdbx_seq_one_letter_code
_entity_poly.pdbx_strand_id
1 'polypeptide(L)'
;MLEKTLKTMGKKKTEEAYAKLLRKQTVFGFIGGICLLALLSILEMSDYQLGMMVGLAFGLFIFAGASYATQKDPKKLHQAYVSAYDERNQLIIRLTTTWTLVFLLMAMCLLILLDGFFGLMIPYRLLLAGLIYFCLICLIGMKALLNRFL
;
A
#
# COMPACT_ATOMS: atom_id res chain seq x y z
N MET A 1 14.06 24.79 1.56
CA MET A 1 13.95 23.51 2.30
C MET A 1 13.59 22.33 1.39
N LEU A 2 12.62 22.46 0.48
CA LEU A 2 12.18 21.40 -0.45
C LEU A 2 13.30 20.78 -1.31
N GLU A 3 14.24 21.58 -1.81
CA GLU A 3 15.37 21.07 -2.60
C GLU A 3 16.35 20.19 -1.81
N LYS A 4 16.54 20.47 -0.51
CA LYS A 4 17.36 19.62 0.37
C LYS A 4 16.68 18.29 0.64
N THR A 5 15.34 18.28 0.75
CA THR A 5 14.52 17.08 0.92
C THR A 5 14.52 16.22 -0.36
N LEU A 6 14.49 16.84 -1.54
CA LEU A 6 14.63 16.17 -2.83
C LEU A 6 16.03 15.58 -3.03
N LYS A 7 17.10 16.31 -2.66
CA LYS A 7 18.49 15.82 -2.73
C LYS A 7 18.80 14.65 -1.78
N THR A 8 18.03 14.49 -0.71
CA THR A 8 18.19 13.38 0.27
C THR A 8 17.31 12.17 -0.02
N MET A 9 16.34 12.25 -0.92
CA MET A 9 15.51 11.10 -1.32
C MET A 9 16.29 10.04 -2.13
N GLY A 10 17.36 10.43 -2.83
CA GLY A 10 18.13 9.52 -3.69
C GLY A 10 19.37 8.89 -3.05
N LYS A 11 19.72 9.24 -1.80
CA LYS A 11 20.89 8.67 -1.12
C LYS A 11 20.49 7.44 -0.30
N LYS A 12 21.26 6.35 -0.41
CA LYS A 12 21.15 5.19 0.50
C LYS A 12 21.20 5.72 1.92
N LYS A 13 20.10 5.56 2.67
CA LYS A 13 20.07 5.93 4.09
C LYS A 13 20.84 4.86 4.85
N THR A 14 21.45 5.21 5.98
CA THR A 14 22.09 4.22 6.85
C THR A 14 21.05 3.21 7.37
N GLU A 15 21.49 2.01 7.73
CA GLU A 15 20.62 0.96 8.26
C GLU A 15 19.85 1.43 9.51
N GLU A 16 20.48 2.23 10.36
CA GLU A 16 19.84 2.87 11.52
C GLU A 16 18.68 3.82 11.13
N ALA A 17 18.85 4.56 10.04
CA ALA A 17 17.80 5.45 9.53
C ALA A 17 16.63 4.66 8.92
N TYR A 18 16.89 3.48 8.34
CA TYR A 18 15.85 2.56 7.89
C TYR A 18 15.10 1.93 9.09
N ALA A 19 15.80 1.52 10.14
CA ALA A 19 15.19 1.06 11.39
C ALA A 19 14.31 2.13 12.04
N LYS A 20 14.75 3.40 12.05
CA LYS A 20 13.96 4.53 12.55
C LYS A 20 12.71 4.78 11.70
N LEU A 21 12.78 4.55 10.40
CA LEU A 21 11.62 4.65 9.51
C LEU A 21 10.60 3.54 9.80
N LEU A 22 11.04 2.29 9.93
CA LEU A 22 10.20 1.17 10.35
C LEU A 22 9.55 1.43 11.72
N ARG A 23 10.30 1.96 12.69
CA ARG A 23 9.75 2.32 14.00
C ARG A 23 8.65 3.37 13.90
N LYS A 24 8.81 4.39 13.06
CA LYS A 24 7.76 5.38 12.80
C LYS A 24 6.53 4.71 12.18
N GLN A 25 6.72 3.84 11.19
CA GLN A 25 5.61 3.09 10.57
C GLN A 25 4.85 2.24 11.58
N THR A 26 5.56 1.53 12.47
CA THR A 26 4.97 0.76 13.58
C THR A 26 4.12 1.66 14.48
N VAL A 27 4.67 2.79 14.94
CA VAL A 27 3.96 3.71 15.83
C VAL A 27 2.72 4.31 15.14
N PHE A 28 2.86 4.76 13.89
CA PHE A 28 1.73 5.28 13.11
C PHE A 28 0.64 4.22 12.91
N GLY A 29 1.01 2.98 12.59
CA GLY A 29 0.05 1.90 12.42
C GLY A 29 -0.68 1.55 13.72
N PHE A 30 0.03 1.48 14.85
CA PHE A 30 -0.58 1.23 16.16
C PHE A 30 -1.52 2.37 16.60
N ILE A 31 -1.06 3.62 16.52
CA ILE A 31 -1.89 4.78 16.88
C ILE A 31 -3.11 4.86 15.96
N GLY A 32 -2.91 4.71 14.65
CA GLY A 32 -4.00 4.71 13.68
C GLY A 32 -5.03 3.62 13.96
N GLY A 33 -4.59 2.39 14.26
CA GLY A 33 -5.48 1.28 14.61
C GLY A 33 -6.29 1.55 15.88
N ILE A 34 -5.65 2.06 16.95
CA ILE A 34 -6.33 2.42 18.20
C ILE A 34 -7.31 3.56 17.99
N CYS A 35 -6.94 4.59 17.23
CA CYS A 35 -7.83 5.71 16.89
C CYS A 35 -9.07 5.22 16.13
N LEU A 36 -8.91 4.33 15.15
CA LEU A 36 -10.04 3.76 14.43
C LEU A 36 -10.97 2.94 15.35
N LEU A 37 -10.41 2.15 16.27
CA LEU A 37 -11.22 1.42 17.24
C LEU A 37 -11.94 2.33 18.23
N ALA A 38 -11.28 3.40 18.70
CA ALA A 38 -11.90 4.37 19.61
C ALA A 38 -13.10 5.08 18.94
N LEU A 39 -13.00 5.35 17.63
CA LEU A 39 -14.08 5.95 16.85
C LEU A 39 -15.31 5.03 16.71
N LEU A 40 -15.14 3.70 16.79
CA LEU A 40 -16.28 2.75 16.74
C LEU A 40 -17.25 2.94 17.91
N SER A 41 -16.77 3.37 19.08
CA SER A 41 -17.60 3.58 20.27
C SER A 41 -18.32 4.92 20.29
N ILE A 42 -17.96 5.84 19.37
CA ILE A 42 -18.46 7.22 19.34
C ILE A 42 -19.46 7.43 18.20
N LEU A 43 -19.30 6.71 17.10
CA LEU A 43 -20.10 6.87 15.89
C LEU A 43 -21.15 5.77 15.76
N GLU A 44 -22.42 6.16 15.60
CA GLU A 44 -23.45 5.25 15.11
C GLU A 44 -23.20 4.94 13.64
N MET A 45 -22.97 3.67 13.33
CA MET A 45 -22.58 3.21 12.00
C MET A 45 -23.46 2.06 11.55
N SER A 46 -23.68 1.96 10.24
CA SER A 46 -24.26 0.77 9.63
C SER A 46 -23.34 -0.44 9.77
N ASP A 47 -23.90 -1.66 9.76
CA ASP A 47 -23.14 -2.91 9.86
C ASP A 47 -21.97 -3.00 8.87
N TYR A 48 -22.19 -2.49 7.64
CA TYR A 48 -21.16 -2.44 6.61
C TYR A 48 -19.99 -1.50 6.96
N GLN A 49 -20.29 -0.30 7.48
CA GLN A 49 -19.27 0.67 7.89
C GLN A 49 -18.47 0.16 9.08
N LEU A 50 -19.15 -0.48 10.04
CA LEU A 50 -18.53 -1.12 11.19
C LEU A 50 -17.56 -2.22 10.74
N GLY A 51 -18.00 -3.11 9.84
CA GLY A 51 -17.16 -4.14 9.26
C GLY A 51 -15.93 -3.58 8.53
N MET A 52 -16.09 -2.51 7.75
CA MET A 52 -14.97 -1.85 7.07
C MET A 52 -13.98 -1.20 8.05
N MET A 53 -14.45 -0.50 9.07
CA MET A 53 -13.58 0.13 10.06
C MET A 53 -12.79 -0.89 10.87
N VAL A 54 -13.43 -1.99 11.28
CA VAL A 54 -12.76 -3.10 11.96
C VAL A 54 -11.70 -3.71 11.04
N GLY A 55 -12.04 -3.99 9.77
CA GLY A 55 -11.10 -4.50 8.78
C GLY A 55 -9.88 -3.59 8.57
N LEU A 56 -10.09 -2.27 8.47
CA LEU A 56 -9.02 -1.28 8.35
C LEU A 56 -8.13 -1.24 9.61
N ALA A 57 -8.73 -1.27 10.80
CA ALA A 57 -7.99 -1.30 12.06
C ALA A 57 -7.10 -2.55 12.18
N PHE A 58 -7.64 -3.73 11.86
CA PHE A 58 -6.87 -4.97 11.82
C PHE A 58 -5.76 -4.92 10.76
N GLY A 59 -6.03 -4.37 9.58
CA GLY A 59 -5.01 -4.16 8.55
C GLY A 59 -3.84 -3.30 9.05
N LEU A 60 -4.12 -2.22 9.77
CA LEU A 60 -3.10 -1.36 10.38
C LEU A 60 -2.31 -2.08 11.47
N PHE A 61 -2.96 -2.90 12.31
CA PHE A 61 -2.25 -3.69 13.32
C PHE A 61 -1.35 -4.76 12.72
N ILE A 62 -1.79 -5.44 11.67
CA ILE A 62 -0.97 -6.41 10.93
C ILE A 62 0.25 -5.70 10.33
N PHE A 63 0.05 -4.53 9.70
CA PHE A 63 1.13 -3.75 9.11
C PHE A 63 2.14 -3.26 10.17
N ALA A 64 1.64 -2.77 11.31
CA ALA A 64 2.47 -2.34 12.44
C ALA A 64 3.24 -3.52 13.07
N GLY A 65 2.57 -4.65 13.26
CA GLY A 65 3.16 -5.88 13.81
C GLY A 65 4.25 -6.45 12.91
N ALA A 66 4.03 -6.49 11.59
CA ALA A 66 5.03 -6.92 10.61
C ALA A 66 6.27 -5.99 10.60
N SER A 67 6.04 -4.68 10.69
CA SER A 67 7.12 -3.68 10.76
C SER A 67 7.94 -3.85 12.05
N TYR A 68 7.26 -4.08 13.19
CA TYR A 68 7.91 -4.36 14.48
C TYR A 68 8.69 -5.67 14.46
N ALA A 69 8.13 -6.74 13.90
CA ALA A 69 8.79 -8.04 13.79
C ALA A 69 10.06 -7.98 12.93
N THR A 70 10.03 -7.18 11.85
CA THR A 70 11.19 -6.92 10.99
C THR A 70 12.27 -6.14 11.73
N GLN A 71 11.89 -5.19 12.60
CA GLN A 71 12.83 -4.40 13.39
C GLN A 71 13.49 -5.20 14.53
N LYS A 72 12.77 -6.14 15.15
CA LYS A 72 13.26 -6.89 16.32
C LYS A 72 14.39 -7.88 15.97
N ASP A 73 14.41 -8.39 14.74
CA ASP A 73 15.42 -9.34 14.27
C ASP A 73 16.45 -8.60 13.39
N PRO A 74 17.71 -8.46 13.83
CA PRO A 74 18.74 -7.74 13.08
C PRO A 74 19.01 -8.37 11.71
N LYS A 75 18.84 -9.69 11.56
CA LYS A 75 19.02 -10.35 10.25
C LYS A 75 17.91 -9.96 9.28
N LYS A 76 16.65 -9.92 9.76
CA LYS A 76 15.50 -9.51 8.93
C LYS A 76 15.54 -8.02 8.61
N LEU A 77 15.98 -7.19 9.56
CA LEU A 77 16.17 -5.76 9.33
C LEU A 77 17.20 -5.51 8.24
N HIS A 78 18.35 -6.18 8.30
CA HIS A 78 19.39 -6.05 7.30
C HIS A 78 18.93 -6.55 5.92
N GLN A 79 18.24 -7.69 5.84
CA GLN A 79 17.66 -8.19 4.58
C GLN A 79 16.61 -7.24 4.00
N ALA A 80 15.71 -6.71 4.83
CA ALA A 80 14.72 -5.73 4.42
C ALA A 80 15.38 -4.42 3.93
N TYR A 81 16.45 -4.00 4.61
CA TYR A 81 17.26 -2.86 4.19
C TYR A 81 17.93 -3.10 2.83
N VAL A 82 18.64 -4.22 2.67
CA VAL A 82 19.32 -4.56 1.41
C VAL A 82 18.32 -4.65 0.27
N SER A 83 17.20 -5.34 0.45
CA SER A 83 16.17 -5.45 -0.58
C SER A 83 15.52 -4.10 -0.92
N ALA A 84 15.33 -3.20 0.05
CA ALA A 84 14.78 -1.87 -0.21
C ALA A 84 15.73 -0.97 -1.02
N TYR A 85 17.04 -1.21 -0.93
CA TYR A 85 18.08 -0.43 -1.62
C TYR A 85 18.78 -1.18 -2.76
N ASP A 86 18.29 -2.36 -3.10
CA ASP A 86 18.71 -3.11 -4.29
C ASP A 86 18.15 -2.42 -5.54
N GLU A 87 19.04 -2.02 -6.44
CA GLU A 87 18.72 -1.29 -7.66
C GLU A 87 17.75 -2.09 -8.54
N ARG A 88 17.91 -3.42 -8.60
CA ARG A 88 17.01 -4.27 -9.38
C ARG A 88 15.62 -4.29 -8.79
N ASN A 89 15.52 -4.45 -7.46
CA ASN A 89 14.23 -4.47 -6.79
C ASN A 89 13.53 -3.09 -6.87
N GLN A 90 14.27 -2.00 -6.77
CA GLN A 90 13.73 -0.64 -6.98
C GLN A 90 13.20 -0.44 -8.40
N LEU A 91 13.92 -0.95 -9.41
CA LEU A 91 13.49 -0.92 -10.80
C LEU A 91 12.22 -1.75 -11.00
N ILE A 92 12.15 -2.97 -10.46
CA ILE A 92 10.96 -3.81 -10.51
C ILE A 92 9.76 -3.11 -9.87
N ILE A 93 9.93 -2.54 -8.67
CA ILE A 93 8.84 -1.82 -7.97
C ILE A 93 8.38 -0.60 -8.76
N ARG A 94 9.32 0.19 -9.31
CA ARG A 94 9.00 1.36 -10.14
C ARG A 94 8.20 0.96 -11.37
N LEU A 95 8.68 -0.01 -12.15
CA LEU A 95 7.98 -0.51 -13.33
C LEU A 95 6.62 -1.11 -12.99
N THR A 96 6.55 -1.93 -11.94
CA THR A 96 5.29 -2.49 -11.44
C THR A 96 4.28 -1.38 -11.16
N THR A 97 4.69 -0.34 -10.43
CA THR A 97 3.82 0.78 -10.05
C THR A 97 3.37 1.57 -11.27
N THR A 98 4.27 1.87 -12.20
CA THR A 98 3.96 2.58 -13.44
C THR A 98 2.95 1.80 -14.28
N TRP A 99 3.17 0.50 -14.49
CA TRP A 99 2.24 -0.33 -15.27
C TRP A 99 0.90 -0.54 -14.58
N THR A 100 0.87 -0.77 -13.27
CA THR A 100 -0.39 -0.83 -12.51
C THR A 100 -1.19 0.47 -12.68
N LEU A 101 -0.53 1.63 -12.64
CA LEU A 101 -1.20 2.91 -12.82
C LEU A 101 -1.75 3.08 -14.24
N VAL A 102 -1.01 2.65 -15.25
CA VAL A 102 -1.48 2.63 -16.65
C VAL A 102 -2.70 1.71 -16.80
N PHE A 103 -2.66 0.50 -16.24
CA PHE A 103 -3.80 -0.42 -16.28
C PHE A 103 -5.02 0.10 -15.54
N LEU A 104 -4.82 0.77 -14.40
CA LEU A 104 -5.91 1.40 -13.65
C LEU A 104 -6.58 2.50 -14.46
N LEU A 105 -5.80 3.37 -15.11
CA LEU A 105 -6.33 4.40 -16.01
C LEU A 105 -7.08 3.79 -17.18
N MET A 106 -6.53 2.75 -17.81
CA MET A 106 -7.17 2.05 -18.92
C MET A 106 -8.51 1.42 -18.49
N ALA A 107 -8.55 0.79 -17.31
CA ALA A 107 -9.76 0.23 -16.74
C ALA A 107 -10.82 1.31 -16.46
N MET A 108 -10.40 2.47 -15.92
CA MET A 108 -11.30 3.62 -15.71
C MET A 108 -11.88 4.15 -17.02
N CYS A 109 -11.06 4.29 -18.08
CA CYS A 109 -11.54 4.68 -19.40
C CYS A 109 -12.57 3.67 -19.94
N LEU A 110 -12.31 2.37 -19.80
CA LEU A 110 -13.22 1.31 -20.23
C LEU A 110 -14.56 1.38 -19.49
N LEU A 111 -14.54 1.63 -18.18
CA LEU A 111 -15.74 1.78 -17.36
C LEU A 111 -16.57 3.00 -17.80
N ILE A 112 -15.93 4.12 -18.12
CA ILE A 112 -16.61 5.32 -18.64
C ILE A 112 -17.25 5.04 -20.00
N LEU A 113 -16.58 4.30 -20.89
CA LEU A 113 -17.15 3.92 -22.18
C LEU A 113 -18.34 2.96 -22.00
N LEU A 114 -18.23 1.98 -21.09
CA LEU A 114 -19.31 1.05 -20.80
C LEU A 114 -20.55 1.75 -20.23
N ASP A 115 -20.35 2.70 -19.32
CA ASP A 115 -21.44 3.53 -18.80
C ASP A 115 -22.05 4.41 -19.90
N GLY A 116 -21.22 5.15 -20.65
CA GLY A 116 -21.68 6.10 -21.66
C GLY A 116 -22.35 5.49 -22.89
N PHE A 117 -21.88 4.33 -23.36
CA PHE A 117 -22.42 3.67 -24.56
C PHE A 117 -23.46 2.59 -24.27
N PHE A 118 -23.29 1.84 -23.16
CA PHE A 118 -24.17 0.70 -22.84
C PHE A 118 -25.09 0.97 -21.64
N GLY A 119 -24.97 2.12 -20.98
CA GLY A 119 -25.82 2.47 -19.83
C GLY A 119 -25.64 1.55 -18.63
N LEU A 120 -24.46 0.94 -18.49
CA LEU A 120 -24.18 -0.04 -17.44
C LEU A 120 -24.11 0.63 -16.06
N MET A 121 -25.21 0.57 -15.30
CA MET A 121 -25.26 1.07 -13.94
C MET A 121 -24.65 0.08 -12.94
N ILE A 122 -23.33 0.18 -12.74
CA ILE A 122 -22.62 -0.61 -11.73
C ILE A 122 -22.78 0.08 -10.36
N PRO A 123 -23.23 -0.64 -9.31
CA PRO A 123 -23.34 -0.04 -7.99
C PRO A 123 -21.97 0.38 -7.47
N TYR A 124 -21.87 1.60 -6.96
CA TYR A 124 -20.61 2.25 -6.58
C TYR A 124 -19.74 1.42 -5.62
N ARG A 125 -20.35 0.68 -4.68
CA ARG A 125 -19.61 -0.20 -3.76
C ARG A 125 -18.90 -1.34 -4.46
N LEU A 126 -19.56 -1.99 -5.44
CA LEU A 126 -18.94 -3.06 -6.23
C LEU A 126 -17.86 -2.49 -7.15
N LEU A 127 -18.07 -1.30 -7.71
CA LEU A 127 -17.07 -0.61 -8.50
C LEU A 127 -15.78 -0.38 -7.69
N LEU A 128 -15.89 0.22 -6.50
CA LEU A 128 -14.76 0.47 -5.62
C LEU A 128 -14.05 -0.82 -5.21
N ALA A 129 -14.79 -1.84 -4.79
CA ALA A 129 -14.22 -3.13 -4.43
C ALA A 129 -13.49 -3.76 -5.62
N GLY A 130 -14.12 -3.78 -6.79
CA GLY A 130 -13.54 -4.28 -8.03
C GLY A 130 -12.25 -3.57 -8.41
N LEU A 131 -12.19 -2.24 -8.30
CA LEU A 131 -10.98 -1.46 -8.57
C LEU A 131 -9.85 -1.78 -7.59
N ILE A 132 -10.15 -1.97 -6.30
CA ILE A 132 -9.15 -2.37 -5.30
C ILE A 132 -8.58 -3.74 -5.65
N TYR A 133 -9.45 -4.73 -5.92
CA TYR A 133 -8.99 -6.07 -6.29
C TYR A 133 -8.20 -6.08 -7.59
N PHE A 134 -8.65 -5.34 -8.61
CA PHE A 134 -7.93 -5.18 -9.87
C PHE A 134 -6.54 -4.59 -9.64
N CYS A 135 -6.42 -3.56 -8.80
CA CYS A 135 -5.14 -2.96 -8.45
C CYS A 135 -4.22 -3.95 -7.74
N LEU A 136 -4.73 -4.72 -6.76
CA LEU A 136 -3.94 -5.75 -6.06
C LEU A 136 -3.45 -6.85 -7.02
N ILE A 137 -4.33 -7.34 -7.90
CA ILE A 137 -3.98 -8.35 -8.91
C ILE A 137 -2.92 -7.80 -9.86
N CYS A 138 -3.07 -6.56 -10.34
CA CYS A 138 -2.09 -5.93 -11.21
C CYS A 138 -0.74 -5.75 -10.50
N LEU A 139 -0.70 -5.30 -9.25
CA LEU A 139 0.54 -5.14 -8.49
C LEU A 139 1.26 -6.47 -8.30
N ILE A 140 0.54 -7.51 -7.86
CA ILE A 140 1.13 -8.82 -7.61
C ILE A 140 1.55 -9.48 -8.92
N GLY A 141 0.68 -9.44 -9.93
CA GLY A 141 0.93 -10.01 -11.25
C GLY A 141 2.11 -9.37 -11.95
N MET A 142 2.16 -8.03 -12.00
CA MET A 142 3.29 -7.32 -12.63
C MET A 142 4.59 -7.52 -11.88
N LYS A 143 4.56 -7.50 -10.54
CA LYS A 143 5.75 -7.80 -9.73
C LYS A 143 6.26 -9.21 -9.99
N ALA A 144 5.37 -10.20 -10.06
CA ALA A 144 5.73 -11.59 -10.33
C ALA A 144 6.31 -11.78 -11.75
N LEU A 145 5.70 -11.15 -12.76
CA LEU A 145 6.20 -11.18 -14.14
C LEU A 145 7.58 -10.53 -14.24
N LEU A 146 7.75 -9.31 -13.74
CA LEU A 146 9.02 -8.59 -13.81
C LEU A 146 10.13 -9.32 -13.07
N ASN A 147 9.84 -9.91 -11.90
CA ASN A 147 10.82 -10.71 -11.15
C ASN A 147 11.24 -12.01 -11.85
N ARG A 148 10.48 -12.48 -12.85
CA ARG A 148 10.85 -13.64 -13.68
C ARG A 148 11.72 -13.25 -14.88
N PHE A 149 11.58 -12.02 -15.39
CA PHE A 149 12.25 -11.55 -16.60
C PHE A 149 13.47 -10.64 -16.34
N LEU A 150 13.60 -10.05 -15.14
CA LEU A 150 14.71 -9.21 -14.67
C LEU A 150 15.43 -9.87 -13.48
#